data_AF-A0A959HM38-F1
#
_entry.id   AF-A0A959HM38-F1
#
_cell.length_a   1.000
_cell.length_b   1.000
_cell.length_c   1.000
_cell.angle_alpha   90.00
_cell.angle_beta   90.00
_cell.angle_gamma   90.00
#
_symmetry.space_group_name_H-M   'P 1'
#
loop_
_entity.id
_entity.type
_entity.pdbx_description
1 polymer ?
#
loop_
_entity_poly.entity_id
_entity_poly.type
_entity_poly.pdbx_seq_one_letter_code
_entity_poly.pdbx_strand_id
1 'polypeptide(L)'
;MNTHTDYLQKLQDWMELRNYSKATVSAYRCGLGQFLQWRESEGFTAPFGQEEARRYLLSRYRSGKKWQTVNGDYSAMRKFYEHVLGQEWDVEHLPRPRKERSLPSILSTQEVARLINRGRTLKHQVFMVLLYGTGLRLSEALNLRIVDIDGPHME
;
A
#
# COMPACT_ATOMS: atom_id res chain seq x y z
N MET A 1 11.43 24.22 -13.31
CA MET A 1 10.88 22.86 -13.41
C MET A 1 10.79 22.30 -12.00
N ASN A 2 9.61 21.84 -11.55
CA ASN A 2 9.44 21.31 -10.19
C ASN A 2 10.34 20.09 -10.00
N THR A 3 11.44 20.25 -9.26
CA THR A 3 12.39 19.19 -8.92
C THR A 3 11.69 18.00 -8.28
N HIS A 4 10.60 18.24 -7.54
CA HIS A 4 9.74 17.18 -7.00
C HIS A 4 9.16 16.26 -8.06
N THR A 5 8.68 16.82 -9.18
CA THR A 5 8.09 16.03 -10.27
C THR A 5 9.13 15.15 -10.94
N ASP A 6 10.37 15.64 -11.10
CA ASP A 6 11.48 14.88 -11.68
C ASP A 6 11.84 13.66 -10.82
N TYR A 7 11.97 13.83 -9.50
CA TYR A 7 12.27 12.70 -8.59
C TYR A 7 11.17 11.65 -8.57
N LEU A 8 9.90 12.07 -8.60
CA LEU A 8 8.76 11.15 -8.65
C LEU A 8 8.74 10.36 -9.97
N GLN A 9 9.07 11.00 -11.09
CA GLN A 9 9.15 10.34 -12.39
C GLN A 9 10.28 9.32 -12.43
N LYS A 10 11.49 9.68 -11.97
CA LYS A 10 12.63 8.76 -11.89
C LYS A 10 12.33 7.51 -11.06
N LEU A 11 11.66 7.68 -9.91
CA LEU A 11 11.23 6.53 -9.11
C LEU A 11 10.21 5.67 -9.87
N GLN A 12 9.23 6.29 -10.51
CA GLN A 12 8.22 5.59 -11.30
C GLN A 12 8.85 4.77 -12.43
N ASP A 13 9.72 5.38 -13.25
CA ASP A 13 10.38 4.72 -14.39
C ASP A 13 11.20 3.52 -13.91
N TRP A 14 11.95 3.67 -12.82
CA TRP A 14 12.72 2.58 -12.22
C TRP A 14 11.81 1.41 -11.76
N MET A 15 10.65 1.71 -11.18
CA MET A 15 9.70 0.69 -10.74
C MET A 15 8.99 0.01 -11.93
N GLU A 16 8.68 0.75 -12.99
CA GLU A 16 8.09 0.19 -14.21
C GLU A 16 9.04 -0.78 -14.91
N LEU A 17 10.33 -0.43 -15.02
CA LEU A 17 11.37 -1.33 -15.55
C LEU A 17 11.52 -2.63 -14.75
N ARG A 18 11.15 -2.62 -13.48
CA ARG A 18 11.16 -3.78 -12.58
C ARG A 18 9.84 -4.57 -12.58
N ASN A 19 8.89 -4.23 -13.46
CA ASN A 19 7.57 -4.86 -13.56
C ASN A 19 6.73 -4.77 -12.27
N TYR A 20 6.84 -3.68 -11.52
CA TYR A 20 5.93 -3.44 -10.40
C TYR A 20 4.50 -3.19 -10.89
N SER A 21 3.50 -3.64 -10.12
CA SER A 21 2.11 -3.35 -10.43
C SER A 21 1.82 -1.84 -10.39
N LYS A 22 0.87 -1.37 -11.20
CA LYS A 22 0.44 0.05 -11.21
C LYS A 22 0.01 0.53 -9.82
N ALA A 23 -0.66 -0.33 -9.04
CA ALA A 23 -1.07 -0.03 -7.68
C ALA A 23 0.16 0.19 -6.75
N THR A 24 1.19 -0.64 -6.91
CA THR A 24 2.43 -0.49 -6.14
C THR A 24 3.19 0.78 -6.51
N VAL A 25 3.32 1.08 -7.81
CA VAL A 25 3.93 2.32 -8.30
C VAL A 25 3.21 3.54 -7.73
N SER A 26 1.86 3.55 -7.80
CA SER A 26 1.05 4.64 -7.25
C SER A 26 1.25 4.82 -5.75
N ALA A 27 1.32 3.72 -4.98
CA ALA A 27 1.53 3.79 -3.53
C ALA A 27 2.91 4.37 -3.18
N TYR A 28 3.96 3.95 -3.89
CA TYR A 28 5.31 4.43 -3.68
C TYR A 28 5.46 5.89 -4.07
N ARG A 29 4.91 6.29 -5.23
CA ARG A 29 4.87 7.69 -5.68
C ARG A 29 4.12 8.58 -4.69
N CYS A 30 3.01 8.10 -4.13
CA CYS A 30 2.26 8.82 -3.11
C CYS A 30 3.07 8.99 -1.81
N GLY A 31 3.74 7.93 -1.34
CA GLY A 31 4.59 7.99 -0.14
C GLY A 31 5.78 8.95 -0.32
N LEU A 32 6.48 8.86 -1.46
CA LEU A 32 7.58 9.76 -1.78
C LEU A 32 7.10 11.22 -1.94
N GLY A 33 5.96 11.43 -2.60
CA GLY A 33 5.39 12.78 -2.78
C GLY A 33 5.07 13.45 -1.44
N GLN A 34 4.54 12.71 -0.47
CA GLN A 34 4.28 13.23 0.87
C GLN A 34 5.58 13.59 1.62
N PHE A 35 6.65 12.80 1.43
CA PHE A 35 7.95 13.13 1.99
C PHE A 35 8.53 14.41 1.38
N LEU A 36 8.49 14.55 0.05
CA LEU A 36 8.99 15.74 -0.64
C LEU A 36 8.24 17.01 -0.25
N GLN A 37 6.91 16.92 -0.14
CA GLN A 37 6.08 18.04 0.32
C GLN A 37 6.37 18.40 1.79
N TRP A 38 6.52 17.40 2.66
CA TRP A 38 6.90 17.66 4.06
C TRP A 38 8.27 18.34 4.14
N ARG A 39 9.24 17.87 3.36
CA ARG A 39 10.59 18.44 3.30
C ARG A 39 10.59 19.91 2.89
N GLU A 40 9.78 20.26 1.89
CA GLU A 40 9.58 21.64 1.45
C GLU A 40 8.93 22.50 2.54
N SER A 41 7.92 21.97 3.23
CA SER A 41 7.25 22.69 4.32
C SER A 41 8.14 22.99 5.52
N GLU A 42 9.15 22.15 5.76
CA GLU A 42 10.15 22.34 6.81
C GLU A 42 11.32 23.22 6.34
N GLY A 43 11.33 23.67 5.08
CA GLY A 43 12.34 24.57 4.53
C GLY A 43 13.70 23.92 4.24
N PHE A 44 13.76 22.59 4.09
CA PHE A 44 15.03 21.91 3.79
C PHE A 44 15.48 22.17 2.36
N THR A 45 16.61 22.89 2.22
CA THR A 45 17.25 23.21 0.93
C THR A 45 18.56 22.45 0.69
N ALA A 46 19.07 21.75 1.70
CA ALA A 46 20.27 20.94 1.62
C ALA A 46 20.11 19.77 0.62
N PRO A 47 21.18 19.05 0.25
CA PRO A 47 21.05 17.75 -0.41
C PRO A 47 20.28 16.75 0.45
N PHE A 48 19.66 15.74 -0.18
CA PHE A 48 18.93 14.69 0.53
C PHE A 48 19.84 13.95 1.50
N GLY A 49 19.45 13.95 2.78
CA GLY A 49 20.14 13.27 3.87
C GLY A 49 19.20 12.39 4.67
N GLN A 50 19.74 11.29 5.21
CA GLN A 50 18.96 10.29 5.95
C GLN A 50 18.37 10.80 7.27
N GLU A 51 18.91 11.88 7.85
CA GLU A 51 18.35 12.49 9.06
C GLU A 51 16.98 13.16 8.78
N GLU A 52 16.78 13.74 7.60
CA GLU A 52 15.47 14.28 7.18
C GLU A 52 14.45 13.14 7.04
N ALA A 53 14.89 12.01 6.48
CA ALA A 53 14.08 10.82 6.37
C ALA A 53 13.66 10.29 7.75
N ARG A 54 14.58 10.29 8.72
CA ARG A 54 14.31 9.92 10.11
C ARG A 54 13.25 10.82 10.73
N ARG A 55 13.43 12.14 10.61
CA ARG A 55 12.52 13.15 11.16
C ARG A 55 11.12 13.03 10.55
N TYR A 56 11.02 12.80 9.25
CA TYR A 56 9.74 12.55 8.59
C TYR A 56 9.05 11.31 9.14
N LEU A 57 9.74 10.16 9.17
CA LEU A 57 9.12 8.92 9.66
C LEU A 57 8.68 9.04 11.12
N LEU A 58 9.44 9.75 11.96
CA LEU A 58 9.07 10.06 13.33
C LEU A 58 7.85 11.01 13.41
N SER A 59 7.77 12.03 12.57
CA SER A 59 6.61 12.94 12.55
C SER A 59 5.33 12.19 12.17
N ARG A 60 5.44 11.29 11.19
CA ARG A 60 4.35 10.40 10.75
C ARG A 60 3.88 9.48 11.87
N TYR A 61 4.81 8.84 12.56
CA TYR A 61 4.51 8.00 13.71
C TYR A 61 3.85 8.78 14.85
N ARG A 62 4.42 9.94 15.23
CA ARG A 62 3.89 10.81 16.29
C ARG A 62 2.52 11.40 15.97
N SER A 63 2.22 11.62 14.69
CA SER A 63 0.89 12.06 14.24
C SER A 63 -0.19 10.96 14.29
N GLY A 64 0.14 9.76 14.79
CA GLY A 64 -0.81 8.66 14.94
C GLY A 64 -1.13 7.92 13.63
N LYS A 65 -0.27 8.02 12.60
CA LYS A 65 -0.47 7.26 11.37
C LYS A 65 -0.31 5.76 11.64
N LYS A 66 -1.14 4.96 10.96
CA LYS A 66 -1.06 3.50 11.04
C LYS A 66 0.30 3.00 10.61
N TRP A 67 0.77 1.92 11.24
CA TRP A 67 2.04 1.28 10.91
C TRP A 67 2.18 0.99 9.41
N GLN A 68 1.12 0.50 8.74
CA GLN A 68 1.14 0.19 7.31
C GLN A 68 1.50 1.42 6.46
N THR A 69 1.00 2.59 6.85
CA THR A 69 1.29 3.86 6.15
C THR A 69 2.76 4.24 6.34
N VAL A 70 3.25 4.29 7.58
CA VAL A 70 4.65 4.62 7.87
C VAL A 70 5.61 3.62 7.24
N ASN A 71 5.23 2.34 7.20
CA ASN A 71 5.98 1.28 6.55
C ASN A 71 6.01 1.43 5.00
N GLY A 72 4.93 1.91 4.42
CA GLY A 72 4.85 2.26 3.00
C GLY A 72 5.76 3.44 2.67
N ASP A 73 5.68 4.50 3.48
CA ASP A 73 6.54 5.68 3.40
C ASP A 73 8.03 5.28 3.49
N TYR A 74 8.40 4.48 4.50
CA TYR A 74 9.75 3.93 4.66
C TYR A 74 10.24 3.19 3.41
N SER A 75 9.39 2.34 2.83
CA SER A 75 9.77 1.53 1.66
C SER A 75 9.96 2.39 0.42
N ALA A 76 9.11 3.41 0.23
CA ALA A 76 9.24 4.36 -0.85
C ALA A 76 10.53 5.17 -0.74
N MET A 77 10.82 5.67 0.47
CA MET A 77 12.03 6.43 0.74
C MET A 77 13.28 5.57 0.55
N ARG A 78 13.34 4.37 1.12
CA ARG A 78 14.46 3.45 0.91
C ARG A 78 14.76 3.26 -0.57
N LYS A 79 13.74 3.02 -1.41
CA LYS A 79 13.93 2.85 -2.85
C LYS A 79 14.37 4.12 -3.56
N PHE A 80 13.85 5.27 -3.15
CA PHE A 80 14.31 6.56 -3.64
C PHE A 80 15.79 6.79 -3.34
N TYR A 81 16.24 6.59 -2.09
CA TYR A 81 17.64 6.77 -1.72
C TYR A 81 18.56 5.77 -2.44
N GLU A 82 18.23 4.47 -2.41
CA GLU A 82 19.06 3.41 -3.01
C GLU A 82 19.16 3.51 -4.54
N HIS A 83 18.08 3.86 -5.24
CA HIS A 83 18.00 3.69 -6.70
C HIS A 83 17.82 4.97 -7.49
N VAL A 84 17.32 6.04 -6.89
CA VAL A 84 17.20 7.35 -7.56
C VAL A 84 18.37 8.26 -7.18
N LEU A 85 18.76 8.27 -5.91
CA LEU A 85 19.89 9.07 -5.42
C LEU A 85 21.22 8.33 -5.44
N GLY A 86 21.21 7.00 -5.51
CA GLY A 86 22.43 6.17 -5.45
C GLY A 86 23.13 6.23 -4.09
N GLN A 87 22.39 6.52 -3.02
CA GLN A 87 22.90 6.58 -1.65
C GLN A 87 22.55 5.28 -0.93
N GLU A 88 23.50 4.75 -0.15
CA GLU A 88 23.20 3.62 0.74
C GLU A 88 22.14 4.01 1.75
N TRP A 89 21.29 3.05 2.13
CA TRP A 89 20.24 3.25 3.13
C TRP A 89 20.63 2.57 4.43
N ASP A 90 20.86 3.37 5.47
CA ASP A 90 21.36 2.90 6.76
C ASP A 90 20.21 2.33 7.59
N VAL A 91 20.07 1.01 7.55
CA VAL A 91 18.99 0.30 8.26
C VAL A 91 19.19 0.31 9.77
N GLU A 92 20.43 0.48 10.26
CA GLU A 92 20.73 0.51 11.69
C GLU A 92 20.27 1.84 12.30
N HIS A 93 20.57 2.95 11.63
CA HIS A 93 20.17 4.29 12.08
C HIS A 93 18.73 4.65 11.71
N LEU A 94 18.17 4.04 10.66
CA LEU A 94 16.76 4.11 10.25
C LEU A 94 16.07 2.75 10.41
N PRO A 95 15.80 2.34 11.66
CA PRO A 95 15.13 1.08 11.90
C PRO A 95 13.72 1.14 11.34
N ARG A 96 13.33 0.07 10.66
CA ARG A 96 11.98 -0.08 10.13
C ARG A 96 10.98 -0.08 11.30
N PRO A 97 9.85 0.65 11.20
CA PRO A 97 8.84 0.65 12.26
C PRO A 97 8.42 -0.78 12.62
N ARG A 98 8.26 -1.09 13.91
CA ARG A 98 7.79 -2.40 14.35
C ARG A 98 6.27 -2.49 14.20
N LYS A 99 5.79 -3.59 13.61
CA LYS A 99 4.36 -3.85 13.46
C LYS A 99 3.79 -4.33 14.78
N GLU A 100 2.87 -3.58 15.36
CA GLU A 100 1.99 -4.10 16.41
C GLU A 100 1.07 -5.16 15.80
N ARG A 101 1.11 -6.38 16.37
CA ARG A 101 0.25 -7.48 15.93
C ARG A 101 -1.09 -7.34 16.65
N SER A 102 -2.11 -6.85 15.96
CA SER A 102 -3.49 -7.00 16.41
C SER A 102 -4.00 -8.38 16.02
N LEU A 103 -4.75 -9.03 16.92
CA LEU A 103 -5.45 -10.26 16.59
C LEU A 103 -6.47 -9.98 15.48
N PRO A 104 -6.57 -10.82 14.43
CA PRO A 104 -7.61 -10.66 13.44
C PRO A 104 -8.98 -10.81 14.12
N SER A 105 -9.86 -9.85 13.90
CA SER A 105 -11.26 -9.96 14.31
C SER A 105 -11.94 -10.98 13.40
N ILE A 106 -12.09 -12.21 13.87
CA ILE A 106 -12.83 -13.26 13.16
C ILE A 106 -14.32 -13.05 13.44
N LEU A 107 -15.13 -13.03 12.39
CA LEU A 107 -16.58 -12.99 12.51
C LEU A 107 -17.13 -14.38 12.83
N SER A 108 -18.09 -14.47 13.75
CA SER A 108 -18.88 -15.67 13.97
C SER A 108 -19.78 -15.98 12.76
N THR A 109 -20.21 -17.24 12.64
CA THR A 109 -21.14 -17.66 11.58
C THR A 109 -22.44 -16.86 11.59
N GLN A 110 -22.94 -16.48 12.79
CA GLN A 110 -24.13 -15.64 12.94
C GLN A 110 -23.90 -14.20 12.45
N GLU A 111 -22.72 -13.64 12.68
CA GLU A 111 -22.35 -12.32 12.15
C GLU A 111 -22.24 -12.33 10.63
N VAL A 112 -21.65 -13.38 10.06
CA VAL A 112 -21.57 -13.56 8.61
C VAL A 112 -22.96 -13.69 7.99
N ALA A 113 -23.85 -14.50 8.58
CA ALA A 113 -25.23 -14.63 8.09
C ALA A 113 -25.98 -13.29 8.15
N ARG A 114 -25.81 -12.52 9.23
CA ARG A 114 -26.39 -11.16 9.34
C ARG A 114 -25.83 -10.21 8.29
N LEU A 115 -24.53 -10.28 8.00
CA LEU A 115 -23.87 -9.47 6.98
C LEU A 115 -24.43 -9.78 5.59
N ILE A 116 -24.52 -11.06 5.24
CA ILE A 116 -25.06 -11.53 3.95
C ILE A 116 -26.51 -11.05 3.80
N ASN A 117 -27.36 -11.29 4.80
CA ASN A 117 -28.79 -10.94 4.73
C ASN A 117 -29.05 -9.42 4.67
N ARG A 118 -28.11 -8.58 5.11
CA ARG A 118 -28.19 -7.11 4.99
C ARG A 118 -27.71 -6.58 3.64
N GLY A 119 -27.27 -7.43 2.72
CA GLY A 119 -26.93 -7.03 1.36
C GLY A 119 -28.13 -6.37 0.66
N ARG A 120 -27.92 -5.15 0.11
CA ARG A 120 -28.99 -4.33 -0.49
C ARG A 120 -29.68 -4.98 -1.70
N THR A 121 -29.01 -5.89 -2.39
CA THR A 121 -29.48 -6.54 -3.62
C THR A 121 -29.07 -8.00 -3.62
N LEU A 122 -29.81 -8.84 -4.35
CA LEU A 122 -29.48 -10.25 -4.54
C LEU A 122 -28.03 -10.43 -5.06
N LYS A 123 -27.59 -9.56 -5.99
CA LYS A 123 -26.20 -9.55 -6.48
C LYS A 123 -25.18 -9.41 -5.36
N HIS A 124 -25.39 -8.50 -4.40
CA HIS A 124 -24.45 -8.34 -3.27
C HIS A 124 -24.51 -9.52 -2.31
N GLN A 125 -25.70 -10.09 -2.08
CA GLN A 125 -25.86 -11.28 -1.24
C GLN A 125 -25.10 -12.49 -1.83
N VAL A 126 -25.30 -12.76 -3.12
CA VAL A 126 -24.60 -13.83 -3.85
C VAL A 126 -23.08 -13.60 -3.84
N PHE A 127 -22.63 -12.36 -4.05
CA PHE A 127 -21.21 -12.02 -3.99
C PHE A 127 -20.59 -12.29 -2.61
N MET A 128 -21.29 -11.94 -1.53
CA MET A 128 -20.82 -12.21 -0.16
C MET A 128 -20.82 -13.72 0.16
N VAL A 129 -21.83 -14.47 -0.30
CA VAL A 129 -21.87 -15.93 -0.18
C VAL A 129 -20.70 -16.57 -0.92
N LEU A 130 -20.43 -16.13 -2.16
CA LEU A 130 -19.31 -16.60 -2.96
C LEU A 130 -17.98 -16.39 -2.21
N LEU A 131 -17.71 -15.16 -1.75
CA LEU A 131 -16.50 -14.83 -0.99
C LEU A 131 -16.36 -15.70 0.26
N TYR A 132 -17.45 -15.86 1.02
CA TYR A 132 -17.42 -16.64 2.25
C TYR A 132 -17.24 -18.15 2.00
N GLY A 133 -17.96 -18.70 1.01
CA GLY A 133 -17.96 -20.14 0.72
C GLY A 133 -16.71 -20.64 0.01
N THR A 134 -16.07 -19.80 -0.81
CA THR A 134 -14.89 -20.18 -1.60
C THR A 134 -13.58 -19.65 -1.03
N GLY A 135 -13.64 -18.67 -0.12
CA GLY A 135 -12.44 -18.02 0.43
C GLY A 135 -11.67 -17.17 -0.57
N LEU A 136 -12.27 -16.81 -1.72
CA LEU A 136 -11.64 -15.97 -2.74
C LEU A 136 -11.20 -14.62 -2.17
N ARG A 137 -10.03 -14.15 -2.60
CA ARG A 137 -9.63 -12.76 -2.36
C ARG A 137 -10.53 -11.82 -3.14
N LEU A 138 -10.72 -10.61 -2.64
CA LEU A 138 -11.56 -9.60 -3.30
C LEU A 138 -11.15 -9.37 -4.77
N SER A 139 -9.85 -9.30 -5.05
CA SER A 139 -9.36 -9.14 -6.42
C SER A 139 -9.67 -10.34 -7.32
N GLU A 140 -9.68 -11.56 -6.78
CA GLU A 140 -10.00 -12.76 -7.54
C GLU A 140 -11.50 -12.77 -7.87
N ALA A 141 -12.36 -12.52 -6.87
CA ALA A 141 -13.80 -12.45 -7.05
C ALA A 141 -14.26 -11.33 -8.01
N LEU A 142 -13.56 -10.19 -8.03
CA LEU A 142 -13.84 -9.09 -8.97
C LEU A 142 -13.43 -9.39 -10.42
N ASN A 143 -12.46 -10.28 -10.62
CA ASN A 143 -11.99 -10.68 -11.94
C ASN A 143 -12.55 -12.05 -12.39
N LEU A 144 -13.46 -12.64 -11.61
CA LEU A 144 -14.09 -13.91 -11.93
C LEU A 144 -14.96 -13.78 -13.19
N ARG A 145 -14.71 -14.63 -14.18
CA ARG A 145 -15.48 -14.70 -15.42
C ARG A 145 -16.36 -15.95 -15.42
N ILE A 146 -17.36 -15.97 -16.29
CA ILE A 146 -18.27 -17.11 -16.44
C ILE A 146 -17.50 -18.39 -16.77
N VAL A 147 -16.45 -18.29 -17.59
CA VAL A 147 -15.59 -19.43 -17.96
C VAL A 147 -14.78 -20.01 -16.79
N ASP A 148 -14.69 -19.27 -15.68
CA ASP A 148 -13.97 -19.72 -14.48
C ASP A 148 -14.93 -20.45 -13.50
N ILE A 149 -16.22 -20.62 -13.86
CA ILE A 149 -17.24 -21.30 -13.05
C ILE A 149 -17.65 -22.60 -13.73
N ASP A 150 -17.27 -23.73 -13.13
CA ASP A 150 -17.72 -25.04 -13.57
C ASP A 150 -19.18 -25.28 -13.16
N GLY A 151 -20.09 -25.22 -14.14
CA GLY A 151 -21.50 -25.56 -13.94
C GLY A 151 -21.76 -27.07 -14.04
N PRO A 152 -22.88 -27.58 -13.50
CA PRO A 152 -23.32 -28.95 -13.78
C PRO A 152 -23.71 -29.04 -15.26
N HIS A 153 -22.81 -29.63 -16.05
CA HIS A 153 -22.91 -29.96 -17.48
C HIS A 153 -22.74 -28.79 -18.46
N MET A 154 -21.52 -28.65 -19.01
CA MET A 154 -21.36 -28.36 -20.44
C MET A 154 -21.20 -29.70 -21.16
N GLU A 155 -22.31 -30.24 -21.66
CA GLU A 155 -22.31 -31.08 -22.88
C GLU A 155 -22.83 -30.21 -24.04
#